data_AF-A0A7C4BAB2-F1
#
_entry.id   AF-A0A7C4BAB2-F1
#
_cell.length_a   1.000
_cell.length_b   1.000
_cell.length_c   1.000
_cell.angle_alpha   90.00
_cell.angle_beta   90.00
_cell.angle_gamma   90.00
#
_symmetry.space_group_name_H-M   'P 1'
#
loop_
_entity.id
_entity.type
_entity.pdbx_description
1 polymer ?
#
loop_
_entity_poly.entity_id
_entity_poly.type
_entity_poly.pdbx_seq_one_letter_code
_entity_poly.pdbx_strand_id
1 'polypeptide(L)'
;MKYRLVDLAGLQVPLLSLEEGEEAIVLSDTHLGLRLGDWVKDKHDELAAFISHARRDPRVKVFILLGDIFELWSASLRDVFSSAYEPLRELAGSDATVVFVAGNHDRVLAGLRLMSARGAGDVIVAPELLLLDVGGRRVLLFHGHQLDRAFLITRSLWKVQSY
;
A
#
# COMPACT_ATOMS: atom_id res chain seq x y z
N MET A 1 2.46 -13.87 -12.77
CA MET A 1 1.79 -13.59 -11.47
C MET A 1 0.35 -14.11 -11.47
N LYS A 2 -0.07 -14.78 -10.38
CA LYS A 2 -1.45 -15.27 -10.19
C LYS A 2 -2.11 -14.60 -8.97
N TYR A 3 -3.42 -14.34 -9.05
CA TYR A 3 -4.25 -13.78 -7.98
C TYR A 3 -5.43 -14.70 -7.66
N ARG A 4 -5.75 -14.87 -6.38
CA ARG A 4 -7.01 -15.45 -5.91
C ARG A 4 -7.31 -15.02 -4.48
N LEU A 5 -8.56 -15.18 -4.04
CA LEU A 5 -8.93 -15.09 -2.64
C LEU A 5 -8.78 -16.46 -1.97
N VAL A 6 -8.32 -16.47 -0.72
CA VAL A 6 -8.25 -17.67 0.13
C VAL A 6 -8.90 -17.40 1.48
N ASP A 7 -9.47 -18.44 2.08
CA ASP A 7 -9.96 -18.37 3.46
C ASP A 7 -8.79 -18.58 4.43
N LEU A 8 -8.57 -17.60 5.31
CA LEU A 8 -7.62 -17.68 6.40
C LEU A 8 -8.36 -17.41 7.71
N ALA A 9 -8.73 -18.48 8.43
CA ALA A 9 -9.49 -18.40 9.67
C ALA A 9 -10.81 -17.62 9.55
N GLY A 10 -11.54 -17.80 8.44
CA GLY A 10 -12.81 -17.11 8.16
C GLY A 10 -12.66 -15.72 7.53
N LEU A 11 -11.43 -15.26 7.29
CA LEU A 11 -11.17 -14.02 6.55
C LEU A 11 -10.85 -14.33 5.09
N GLN A 12 -11.46 -13.57 4.18
CA GLN A 12 -11.12 -13.60 2.75
C GLN A 12 -9.87 -12.76 2.52
N VAL A 13 -8.74 -13.44 2.25
CA VAL A 13 -7.43 -12.81 2.10
C VAL A 13 -6.95 -12.94 0.65
N PRO A 14 -6.54 -11.83 0.01
CA PRO A 14 -5.81 -11.87 -1.25
C PRO A 14 -4.53 -12.71 -1.15
N LEU A 15 -4.37 -13.67 -2.07
CA LEU A 15 -3.14 -14.41 -2.29
C LEU A 15 -2.60 -14.05 -3.68
N LEU A 16 -1.41 -13.47 -3.71
CA LEU A 16 -0.64 -13.29 -4.94
C LEU A 16 0.48 -14.32 -4.98
N SER A 17 0.74 -14.88 -6.16
CA SER A 17 1.85 -15.80 -6.37
C SER A 17 2.76 -15.27 -7.48
N LEU A 18 4.02 -15.06 -7.14
CA LEU A 18 5.07 -14.71 -8.08
C LEU A 18 5.58 -15.97 -8.78
N GLU A 19 5.80 -15.85 -10.08
CA GLU A 19 6.50 -16.87 -10.88
C GLU A 19 8.01 -16.72 -10.71
N GLU A 20 8.76 -17.70 -11.21
CA GLU A 20 10.22 -17.68 -11.11
C GLU A 20 10.80 -16.46 -11.85
N GLY A 21 11.61 -15.67 -11.15
CA GLY A 21 12.18 -14.43 -11.67
C GLY A 21 11.27 -13.21 -11.63
N GLU A 22 10.01 -13.34 -11.20
CA GLU A 22 9.14 -12.19 -10.90
C GLU A 22 9.46 -11.62 -9.50
N GLU A 23 9.36 -10.30 -9.38
CA GLU A 23 9.68 -9.55 -8.18
C GLU A 23 8.47 -8.72 -7.70
N ALA A 24 8.38 -8.57 -6.39
CA ALA A 24 7.45 -7.68 -5.70
C ALA A 24 8.24 -6.56 -5.01
N ILE A 25 7.75 -5.34 -5.13
CA ILE A 25 8.27 -4.20 -4.37
C ILE A 25 7.26 -3.86 -3.29
N VAL A 26 7.71 -3.79 -2.04
CA VAL A 26 6.88 -3.42 -0.89
C VAL A 26 7.28 -2.03 -0.40
N LEU A 27 6.30 -1.14 -0.26
CA LEU A 27 6.42 0.23 0.20
C LEU A 27 5.47 0.44 1.37
N SER A 28 5.88 1.10 2.44
CA SER A 28 5.08 1.33 3.65
C SER A 28 5.42 2.70 4.24
N ASP A 29 4.53 3.27 5.05
CA ASP A 29 4.79 4.45 5.88
C ASP A 29 5.30 5.66 5.08
N THR A 30 4.74 5.86 3.88
CA THR A 30 5.13 7.00 3.03
C THR A 30 4.49 8.30 3.49
N HIS A 31 3.35 8.22 4.22
CA HIS A 31 2.61 9.35 4.79
C HIS A 31 2.47 10.55 3.82
N LEU A 32 2.08 10.28 2.58
CA LEU A 32 1.89 11.31 1.54
C LEU A 32 0.86 12.34 2.01
N GLY A 33 1.27 13.60 2.05
CA GLY A 33 0.57 14.74 2.63
C GLY A 33 1.18 15.26 3.93
N LEU A 34 2.11 14.53 4.57
CA LEU A 34 2.64 14.91 5.88
C LEU A 34 3.44 16.21 5.81
N ARG A 35 3.03 17.19 6.62
CA ARG A 35 3.69 18.49 6.78
C ARG A 35 3.95 18.81 8.24
N LEU A 36 5.04 19.53 8.47
CA LEU A 36 5.36 20.15 9.76
C LEU A 36 5.57 21.64 9.56
N GLY A 37 4.53 22.45 9.76
CA GLY A 37 4.52 23.84 9.33
C GLY A 37 4.63 23.95 7.80
N ASP A 38 5.55 24.77 7.31
CA ASP A 38 5.77 24.92 5.86
C ASP A 38 6.54 23.74 5.24
N TRP A 39 7.16 22.89 6.06
CA TRP A 39 8.02 21.80 5.62
C TRP A 39 7.20 20.59 5.19
N VAL A 40 7.37 20.17 3.94
CA VAL A 40 6.89 18.86 3.45
C VAL A 40 7.83 17.78 3.99
N LYS A 41 7.28 16.79 4.69
CA LYS A 41 8.05 15.68 5.28
C LYS A 41 7.86 14.37 4.55
N ASP A 42 6.82 14.25 3.74
CA ASP A 42 6.72 13.15 2.80
C ASP A 42 7.80 13.28 1.71
N LYS A 43 8.45 12.15 1.37
CA LYS A 43 9.51 12.09 0.36
C LYS A 43 8.93 11.78 -1.02
N HIS A 44 7.89 12.51 -1.41
CA HIS A 44 7.09 12.13 -2.57
C HIS A 44 7.86 12.20 -3.89
N ASP A 45 8.77 13.17 -4.04
CA ASP A 45 9.62 13.29 -5.23
C ASP A 45 10.57 12.09 -5.35
N GLU A 46 11.21 11.67 -4.25
CA GLU A 46 12.09 10.50 -4.23
C GLU A 46 11.29 9.21 -4.46
N LEU A 47 10.09 9.12 -3.90
CA LEU A 47 9.20 7.98 -4.12
C LEU A 47 8.79 7.88 -5.59
N ALA A 48 8.39 8.99 -6.22
CA ALA A 48 8.05 9.03 -7.64
C ALA A 48 9.24 8.64 -8.52
N ALA A 49 10.43 9.18 -8.23
CA ALA A 49 11.66 8.82 -8.93
C ALA A 49 12.00 7.33 -8.78
N PHE A 50 11.85 6.78 -7.59
CA PHE A 50 12.05 5.35 -7.31
C PHE A 50 11.07 4.49 -8.12
N ILE A 51 9.76 4.79 -8.08
CA ILE A 51 8.74 4.05 -8.83
C ILE A 51 8.99 4.16 -10.33
N SER A 52 9.34 5.35 -10.83
CA SER A 52 9.65 5.58 -12.25
C SER A 52 10.84 4.74 -12.72
N HIS A 53 11.85 4.55 -11.87
CA HIS A 53 12.98 3.68 -12.16
C HIS A 53 12.58 2.20 -12.08
N ALA A 54 11.95 1.80 -10.97
CA ALA A 54 11.59 0.41 -10.69
C ALA A 54 10.62 -0.18 -11.73
N ARG A 55 9.65 0.61 -12.21
CA ARG A 55 8.67 0.14 -13.20
C ARG A 55 9.26 -0.20 -14.57
N ARG A 56 10.53 0.13 -14.82
CA ARG A 56 11.24 -0.21 -16.06
C ARG A 56 11.84 -1.62 -16.02
N ASP A 57 11.99 -2.22 -14.85
CA ASP A 57 12.42 -3.61 -14.73
C ASP A 57 11.24 -4.53 -15.04
N PRO A 58 11.29 -5.33 -16.12
CA PRO A 58 10.19 -6.20 -16.49
C PRO A 58 9.91 -7.31 -15.47
N ARG A 59 10.83 -7.56 -14.53
CA ARG A 59 10.65 -8.53 -13.44
C ARG A 59 9.71 -8.02 -12.36
N VAL A 60 9.61 -6.71 -12.17
CA VAL A 60 8.71 -6.11 -11.17
C VAL A 60 7.27 -6.27 -11.67
N LYS A 61 6.54 -7.21 -11.06
CA LYS A 61 5.14 -7.51 -11.44
C LYS A 61 4.12 -6.98 -10.45
N VAL A 62 4.55 -6.62 -9.24
CA VAL A 62 3.64 -6.08 -8.23
C VAL A 62 4.31 -4.99 -7.40
N PHE A 63 3.57 -3.91 -7.18
CA PHE A 63 3.83 -2.93 -6.12
C PHE A 63 2.83 -3.15 -4.99
N ILE A 64 3.33 -3.39 -3.80
CA ILE A 64 2.54 -3.58 -2.59
C ILE A 64 2.71 -2.34 -1.73
N LEU A 65 1.63 -1.58 -1.57
CA LEU A 65 1.53 -0.42 -0.71
C LEU A 65 0.98 -0.89 0.65
N LEU A 66 1.87 -1.12 1.62
CA LEU A 66 1.64 -1.84 2.88
C LEU A 66 1.24 -0.91 4.05
N GLY A 67 0.23 -0.08 3.82
CA GLY A 67 -0.36 0.78 4.84
C GLY A 67 0.41 2.07 5.11
N ASP A 68 -0.34 3.03 5.69
CA ASP A 68 0.12 4.37 6.03
C ASP A 68 0.81 5.08 4.86
N ILE A 69 0.22 4.88 3.68
CA ILE A 69 0.68 5.45 2.41
C ILE A 69 0.27 6.91 2.34
N PHE A 70 -0.95 7.21 2.77
CA PHE A 70 -1.53 8.56 2.79
C PHE A 70 -1.69 9.04 4.24
N GLU A 71 -1.33 10.30 4.48
CA GLU A 71 -1.51 10.93 5.78
C GLU A 71 -2.91 11.54 5.90
N LEU A 72 -3.94 10.71 6.16
CA LEU A 72 -5.33 11.20 6.24
C LEU A 72 -5.75 11.65 7.65
N TRP A 73 -4.87 11.56 8.65
CA TRP A 73 -5.19 11.93 10.03
C TRP A 73 -4.88 13.38 10.34
N SER A 74 -3.72 13.84 9.91
CA SER A 74 -3.19 15.16 10.27
C SER A 74 -3.05 16.12 9.09
N ALA A 75 -2.92 15.61 7.86
CA ALA A 75 -2.76 16.45 6.68
C ALA A 75 -4.10 16.90 6.09
N SER A 76 -4.07 18.01 5.35
CA SER A 76 -5.21 18.42 4.53
C SER A 76 -5.32 17.51 3.31
N LEU A 77 -6.54 17.26 2.82
CA LEU A 77 -6.74 16.49 1.58
C LEU A 77 -5.98 17.11 0.40
N ARG A 78 -5.86 18.45 0.36
CA ARG A 78 -5.10 19.15 -0.68
C ARG A 78 -3.62 18.73 -0.67
N ASP A 79 -3.00 18.67 0.51
CA ASP A 79 -1.60 18.26 0.64
C ASP A 79 -1.43 16.78 0.26
N VAL A 80 -2.31 15.91 0.77
CA VAL A 80 -2.32 14.47 0.41
C VAL A 80 -2.39 14.28 -1.10
N PHE A 81 -3.33 14.93 -1.78
CA PHE A 81 -3.47 14.81 -3.23
C PHE A 81 -2.27 15.37 -3.99
N SER A 82 -1.69 16.47 -3.50
CA SER A 82 -0.53 17.11 -4.12
C SER A 82 0.70 16.21 -4.03
N SER A 83 1.02 15.68 -2.85
CA SER A 83 2.13 14.75 -2.66
C SER A 83 1.91 13.40 -3.34
N ALA A 84 0.66 12.92 -3.40
CA ALA A 84 0.36 11.63 -4.02
C ALA A 84 0.35 11.63 -5.54
N TYR A 85 0.19 12.80 -6.18
CA TYR A 85 -0.05 12.86 -7.61
C TYR A 85 1.04 12.20 -8.45
N GLU A 86 2.30 12.57 -8.25
CA GLU A 86 3.43 12.05 -9.03
C GLU A 86 3.70 10.55 -8.76
N PRO A 87 3.79 10.06 -7.51
CA PRO A 87 3.92 8.63 -7.23
C PRO A 87 2.80 7.78 -7.83
N LEU A 88 1.53 8.21 -7.68
CA LEU A 88 0.39 7.49 -8.23
C LEU A 88 0.37 7.53 -9.76
N ARG A 89 0.83 8.62 -10.39
CA ARG A 89 0.97 8.70 -11.84
C ARG A 89 2.00 7.69 -12.35
N GLU A 90 3.14 7.55 -11.67
CA GLU A 90 4.16 6.57 -12.05
C GLU A 90 3.67 5.14 -11.86
N LEU A 91 2.95 4.84 -10.78
CA LEU A 91 2.31 3.53 -10.57
C LEU A 91 1.26 3.23 -11.65
N ALA A 92 0.40 4.20 -11.97
CA ALA A 92 -0.62 4.05 -13.01
C ALA A 92 -0.04 3.88 -14.42
N GLY A 93 1.22 4.30 -14.62
CA GLY A 93 1.98 4.06 -15.85
C GLY A 93 2.74 2.74 -15.87
N SER A 94 2.65 1.90 -14.83
CA SER A 94 3.28 0.58 -14.77
C SER A 94 2.31 -0.50 -15.27
N ASP A 95 2.84 -1.55 -15.89
CA ASP A 95 2.09 -2.78 -16.18
C ASP A 95 1.99 -3.72 -14.96
N ALA A 96 2.66 -3.37 -13.86
CA ALA A 96 2.60 -4.12 -12.61
C ALA A 96 1.22 -3.96 -11.93
N THR A 97 0.82 -5.01 -11.22
CA THR A 97 -0.36 -4.96 -10.33
C THR A 97 -0.02 -4.08 -9.12
N VAL A 98 -0.97 -3.25 -8.69
CA VAL A 98 -0.81 -2.45 -7.47
C VAL A 98 -1.72 -3.05 -6.40
N VAL A 99 -1.14 -3.48 -5.29
CA VAL A 99 -1.90 -3.95 -4.13
C VAL A 99 -1.82 -2.91 -3.04
N PHE A 100 -2.96 -2.37 -2.63
CA PHE A 100 -3.06 -1.49 -1.48
C PHE A 100 -3.54 -2.29 -0.27
N VAL A 101 -2.71 -2.40 0.76
CA VAL A 101 -3.06 -2.95 2.07
C VAL A 101 -3.27 -1.77 3.00
N ALA A 102 -4.43 -1.66 3.64
CA ALA A 102 -4.70 -0.48 4.46
C ALA A 102 -3.92 -0.52 5.79
N GLY A 103 -3.40 0.64 6.17
CA GLY A 103 -2.85 0.93 7.50
C GLY A 103 -3.89 1.61 8.39
N ASN A 104 -3.44 2.17 9.51
CA ASN A 104 -4.32 2.91 10.42
C ASN A 104 -4.57 4.34 9.93
N HIS A 105 -3.59 5.01 9.33
CA HIS A 105 -3.73 6.37 8.81
C HIS A 105 -4.66 6.44 7.60
N ASP A 106 -4.68 5.39 6.77
CA ASP A 106 -5.43 5.35 5.51
C ASP A 106 -6.54 4.29 5.47
N ARG A 107 -6.97 3.79 6.64
CA ARG A 107 -8.02 2.76 6.80
C ARG A 107 -9.33 3.06 6.07
N VAL A 108 -9.69 4.34 5.91
CA VAL A 108 -10.90 4.76 5.18
C VAL A 108 -10.91 4.27 3.72
N LEU A 109 -9.74 4.01 3.14
CA LEU A 109 -9.58 3.53 1.78
C LEU A 109 -9.78 2.01 1.64
N ALA A 110 -9.80 1.25 2.75
CA ALA A 110 -9.94 -0.22 2.74
C ALA A 110 -11.25 -0.71 2.08
N GLY A 111 -12.29 0.13 2.06
CA GLY A 111 -13.59 -0.20 1.46
C GLY A 111 -13.67 0.11 -0.05
N LEU A 112 -12.63 0.70 -0.64
CA LEU A 112 -12.66 1.10 -2.05
C LEU A 112 -12.56 -0.13 -2.95
N ARG A 113 -13.40 -0.14 -3.98
CA ARG A 113 -13.28 -1.06 -5.12
C ARG A 113 -12.82 -0.26 -6.32
N LEU A 114 -11.54 -0.36 -6.64
CA LEU A 114 -10.96 0.27 -7.82
C LEU A 114 -10.97 -0.76 -8.94
N MET A 115 -11.60 -0.42 -10.06
CA MET A 115 -11.58 -1.24 -11.27
C MET A 115 -10.73 -0.52 -12.31
N SER A 116 -9.74 -1.19 -12.89
CA SER A 116 -8.95 -0.61 -13.97
C SER A 116 -9.82 -0.47 -15.22
N ALA A 117 -9.99 0.77 -15.71
CA ALA A 117 -10.71 1.05 -16.95
C ALA A 117 -9.90 0.66 -18.21
N ARG A 118 -8.60 0.35 -18.07
CA ARG A 118 -7.67 0.13 -19.19
C ARG A 118 -7.24 -1.33 -19.38
N GLY A 119 -7.65 -2.26 -18.50
CA GLY A 119 -7.30 -3.68 -18.62
C GLY A 119 -5.81 -4.01 -18.44
N ALA A 120 -4.98 -3.04 -18.06
CA ALA A 120 -3.58 -3.21 -17.70
C ALA A 120 -3.38 -2.70 -16.25
N GLY A 121 -2.69 -3.50 -15.43
CA GLY A 121 -2.49 -3.27 -13.99
C GLY A 121 -3.79 -3.32 -13.18
N ASP A 122 -4.05 -4.42 -12.49
CA ASP A 122 -5.14 -4.47 -11.52
C ASP A 122 -4.76 -3.68 -10.26
N VAL A 123 -5.72 -2.94 -9.70
CA VAL A 123 -5.59 -2.38 -8.35
C VAL A 123 -6.38 -3.26 -7.40
N ILE A 124 -5.67 -3.96 -6.52
CA ILE A 124 -6.25 -4.84 -5.51
C ILE A 124 -6.25 -4.08 -4.19
N VAL A 125 -7.41 -3.93 -3.57
CA VAL A 125 -7.52 -3.39 -2.22
C VAL A 125 -7.69 -4.55 -1.24
N ALA A 126 -6.69 -4.73 -0.38
CA ALA A 126 -6.67 -5.69 0.71
C ALA A 126 -6.96 -4.93 2.02
N PRO A 127 -8.07 -5.21 2.72
CA PRO A 127 -8.44 -4.42 3.89
C PRO A 127 -7.40 -4.46 5.03
N GLU A 128 -6.74 -5.61 5.26
CA GLU A 128 -5.84 -5.77 6.40
C GLU A 128 -4.67 -6.72 6.13
N LEU A 129 -4.94 -7.84 5.45
CA LEU A 129 -3.97 -8.91 5.24
C LEU A 129 -3.75 -9.16 3.76
N LEU A 130 -2.51 -9.47 3.41
CA LEU A 130 -2.09 -9.92 2.10
C LEU A 130 -1.19 -11.15 2.24
N LEU A 131 -1.45 -12.19 1.47
CA LEU A 131 -0.53 -13.31 1.34
C LEU A 131 0.24 -13.18 0.02
N LEU A 132 1.56 -13.32 0.11
CA LEU A 132 2.46 -13.38 -1.04
C LEU A 132 3.16 -14.74 -1.06
N ASP A 133 3.01 -15.48 -2.15
CA ASP A 133 3.75 -16.71 -2.41
C ASP A 133 4.95 -16.40 -3.32
N VAL A 134 6.15 -16.65 -2.82
CA VAL A 134 7.41 -16.46 -3.54
C VAL A 134 8.12 -17.80 -3.63
N GLY A 135 8.06 -18.45 -4.79
CA GLY A 135 8.69 -19.75 -5.01
C GLY A 135 8.21 -20.85 -4.05
N GLY A 136 6.91 -20.85 -3.71
CA GLY A 136 6.29 -21.81 -2.79
C GLY A 136 6.41 -21.44 -1.31
N ARG A 137 7.10 -20.35 -0.97
CA ARG A 137 7.15 -19.81 0.39
C ARG A 137 6.09 -18.74 0.56
N ARG A 138 5.19 -18.93 1.51
CA ARG A 138 4.14 -17.95 1.82
C ARG A 138 4.61 -16.95 2.86
N VAL A 139 4.44 -15.68 2.54
CA VAL A 139 4.71 -14.52 3.38
C VAL A 139 3.38 -13.84 3.68
N LEU A 140 3.10 -13.60 4.96
CA LEU A 140 1.95 -12.80 5.39
C LEU A 140 2.40 -11.36 5.56
N LEU A 141 1.71 -10.45 4.89
CA LEU A 141 1.97 -9.02 4.86
C LEU A 141 0.78 -8.28 5.48
N PHE A 142 1.08 -7.40 6.42
CA PHE A 142 0.16 -6.47 7.08
C PHE A 142 0.97 -5.29 7.61
N HIS A 143 0.33 -4.15 7.82
CA HIS A 143 1.03 -2.90 8.15
C HIS A 143 1.83 -2.98 9.47
N GLY A 144 1.26 -3.58 10.52
CA GLY A 144 1.98 -3.83 11.78
C GLY A 144 1.32 -3.23 13.01
N HIS A 145 0.49 -2.19 12.85
CA HIS A 145 -0.29 -1.60 13.96
C HIS A 145 -1.14 -2.63 14.72
N GLN A 146 -1.51 -3.74 14.05
CA GLN A 146 -2.23 -4.86 14.63
C GLN A 146 -1.47 -5.56 15.77
N LEU A 147 -0.14 -5.40 15.83
CA LEU A 147 0.73 -5.94 16.87
C LEU A 147 1.10 -4.91 17.95
N ASP A 148 0.75 -3.64 17.76
CA ASP A 148 1.06 -2.60 18.72
C ASP A 148 0.17 -2.74 19.97
N ARG A 149 0.80 -3.02 21.12
CA ARG A 149 0.11 -3.17 22.40
C ARG A 149 -0.68 -1.94 22.80
N ALA A 150 -0.12 -0.75 22.61
CA ALA A 150 -0.78 0.49 23.00
C ALA A 150 -2.04 0.70 22.16
N PHE A 151 -1.96 0.39 20.87
CA PHE A 151 -3.09 0.40 19.97
C PHE A 151 -4.19 -0.62 20.35
N LEU A 152 -3.79 -1.85 20.71
CA LEU A 152 -4.71 -2.90 21.15
C LEU A 152 -5.39 -2.57 22.48
N ILE A 153 -4.64 -2.04 23.46
CA ILE A 153 -5.13 -1.73 24.81
C ILE A 153 -6.07 -0.53 24.79
N THR A 154 -5.74 0.50 24.01
CA THR A 154 -6.56 1.70 23.90
C THR A 154 -7.86 1.47 23.13
N ARG A 155 -8.09 0.22 22.67
CA ARG A 155 -9.25 -0.19 21.88
C ARG A 155 -9.56 0.86 20.85
N SER A 156 -8.59 1.17 19.99
CA SER A 156 -8.94 1.96 18.83
C SER A 156 -9.37 3.39 19.25
N LEU A 157 -8.73 3.99 20.27
CA LEU A 157 -8.74 5.44 20.51
C LEU A 157 -7.70 6.12 19.59
N TRP A 158 -7.87 5.91 18.28
CA TRP A 158 -6.91 6.13 17.19
C TRP A 158 -6.28 7.52 17.07
N LYS A 159 -6.74 8.53 17.81
CA LYS A 159 -6.22 9.90 17.72
C LYS A 159 -5.20 10.27 18.79
N VAL A 160 -4.95 9.39 19.76
CA VAL A 160 -4.15 9.73 20.96
C VAL A 160 -2.69 9.30 20.83
N GLN A 161 -2.36 8.46 19.86
CA GLN A 161 -0.97 8.14 19.51
C GLN A 161 -0.77 8.34 18.01
N SER A 162 -0.35 9.56 17.68
CA SER A 162 0.35 9.85 16.44
C SER A 162 1.82 9.98 16.84
N TYR A 163 2.70 9.19 16.23
CA TYR A 163 4.13 9.52 16.23
C TYR A 163 4.36 10.80 15.41
#